data_AF-A0A0K0N3G1-F1
#
_entry.id   AF-A0A0K0N3G1-F1
#
_cell.length_a   1.000
_cell.length_b   1.000
_cell.length_c   1.000
_cell.angle_alpha   90.00
_cell.angle_beta   90.00
_cell.angle_gamma   90.00
#
_symmetry.space_group_name_H-M   'P 1'
#
loop_
_entity.id
_entity.type
_entity.pdbx_description
1 polymer ?
#
loop_
_entity_poly.entity_id
_entity_poly.type
_entity_poly.pdbx_seq_one_letter_code
_entity_poly.pdbx_strand_id
1 'polypeptide(L)'
;PPAVKVTRKDSQEGLETLLCQVHGFYPKEIDVTWRKDGKVRQEDVFRGVVCPNPDGTYYTWLSIEIDPKDRSRYLCHVEHDGVPDPLDVAVEDSGERLQGRALGAFVGWEEV
;
A
#
# COMPACT_ATOMS: atom_id res chain seq x y z
N PRO A 1 17.13 5.88 -8.20
CA PRO A 1 15.74 6.38 -8.00
C PRO A 1 15.00 5.42 -7.06
N PRO A 2 14.19 5.91 -6.10
CA PRO A 2 13.43 5.07 -5.18
C PRO A 2 12.46 4.15 -5.93
N ALA A 3 12.42 2.87 -5.54
CA ALA A 3 11.40 1.93 -5.95
C ALA A 3 10.29 1.91 -4.89
N VAL A 4 9.06 2.25 -5.28
CA VAL A 4 7.92 2.41 -4.38
C VAL A 4 6.88 1.34 -4.69
N LYS A 5 6.40 0.66 -3.65
CA LYS A 5 5.31 -0.31 -3.74
C LYS A 5 4.27 -0.04 -2.68
N VAL A 6 3.00 -0.02 -3.08
CA VAL A 6 1.88 0.14 -2.16
C VAL A 6 1.05 -1.14 -2.13
N THR A 7 0.92 -1.71 -0.93
CA THR A 7 0.13 -2.91 -0.66
C THR A 7 -0.98 -2.62 0.33
N ARG A 8 -1.96 -3.52 0.39
CA ARG A 8 -3.10 -3.43 1.31
C ARG A 8 -3.26 -4.73 2.09
N LYS A 9 -3.80 -4.64 3.29
CA LYS A 9 -4.15 -5.78 4.11
C LYS A 9 -5.39 -5.49 4.95
N ASP A 10 -6.34 -6.42 4.96
CA ASP A 10 -7.49 -6.35 5.86
C ASP A 10 -7.01 -6.26 7.33
N SER A 11 -7.58 -5.32 8.08
CA SER A 11 -7.31 -5.11 9.51
C SER A 11 -8.52 -5.51 10.35
N GLN A 12 -8.46 -5.22 11.66
CA GLN A 12 -9.59 -5.43 12.55
C GLN A 12 -10.72 -4.43 12.26
N GLU A 13 -11.93 -4.74 12.75
CA GLU A 13 -13.08 -3.82 12.71
C GLU A 13 -13.54 -3.39 11.29
N GLY A 14 -13.15 -4.14 10.25
CA GLY A 14 -13.52 -3.83 8.87
C GLY A 14 -12.70 -2.71 8.24
N LEU A 15 -11.61 -2.30 8.90
CA LEU A 15 -10.63 -1.36 8.37
C LEU A 15 -9.60 -2.07 7.49
N GLU A 16 -8.81 -1.28 6.78
CA GLU A 16 -7.72 -1.77 5.94
C GLU A 16 -6.43 -1.02 6.25
N THR A 17 -5.33 -1.75 6.37
CA THR A 17 -4.00 -1.16 6.46
C THR A 17 -3.40 -1.02 5.07
N LEU A 18 -3.06 0.21 4.68
CA LEU A 18 -2.20 0.46 3.53
C LEU A 18 -0.74 0.50 3.98
N LEU A 19 0.14 -0.13 3.21
CA LEU A 19 1.58 -0.16 3.45
C LEU A 19 2.32 0.31 2.20
N CYS A 20 3.00 1.44 2.32
CA CYS A 20 3.93 1.95 1.31
C CYS A 20 5.36 1.57 1.67
N GLN A 21 6.02 0.84 0.79
CA GLN A 21 7.40 0.40 0.93
C GLN A 21 8.27 1.16 -0.07
N VAL A 22 9.38 1.73 0.38
CA VAL A 22 10.31 2.50 -0.44
C VAL A 22 11.70 1.89 -0.33
N HIS A 23 12.25 1.42 -1.45
CA HIS A 23 13.50 0.68 -1.54
C HIS A 23 14.50 1.36 -2.49
N GLY A 24 15.78 1.03 -2.34
CA GLY A 24 16.81 1.31 -3.35
C GLY A 24 17.15 2.79 -3.51
N PHE A 25 16.87 3.62 -2.50
CA PHE A 25 17.09 5.07 -2.57
C PHE A 25 18.44 5.47 -1.95
N TYR A 26 19.04 6.52 -2.51
CA TYR A 26 20.28 7.16 -2.04
C TYR A 26 20.34 8.60 -2.59
N PRO A 27 20.60 9.65 -1.79
CA PRO A 27 21.09 9.63 -0.40
C PRO A 27 20.03 9.22 0.64
N LYS A 28 20.40 9.20 1.93
CA LYS A 28 19.57 8.68 3.03
C LYS A 28 18.33 9.54 3.29
N GLU A 29 18.46 10.84 3.11
CA GLU A 29 17.42 11.83 3.33
C GLU A 29 16.27 11.59 2.36
N ILE A 30 15.07 11.38 2.91
CA ILE A 30 13.86 11.09 2.13
C ILE A 30 12.62 11.60 2.89
N ASP A 31 11.69 12.18 2.14
CA ASP A 31 10.35 12.46 2.64
C ASP A 31 9.34 11.50 2.01
N VAL A 32 8.56 10.84 2.86
CA VAL A 32 7.53 9.88 2.46
C VAL A 32 6.30 10.20 3.27
N THR A 33 5.17 10.43 2.60
CA THR A 33 3.91 10.81 3.24
C THR A 33 2.72 10.09 2.62
N TRP A 34 1.65 9.92 3.39
CA TRP A 34 0.35 9.57 2.83
C TRP A 34 -0.41 10.84 2.46
N ARG A 35 -0.96 10.90 1.24
CA ARG A 35 -1.86 11.98 0.82
C ARG A 35 -3.26 11.43 0.57
N LYS A 36 -4.28 12.07 1.15
CA LYS A 36 -5.70 11.81 0.88
C LYS A 36 -6.30 13.01 0.17
N ASP A 37 -6.77 12.84 -1.05
CA ASP A 37 -7.31 13.93 -1.89
C ASP A 37 -6.36 15.14 -1.98
N GLY A 38 -5.06 14.87 -2.14
CA GLY A 38 -4.01 15.90 -2.20
C GLY A 38 -3.59 16.51 -0.86
N LYS A 39 -4.22 16.13 0.27
CA LYS A 39 -3.85 16.60 1.61
C LYS A 39 -2.98 15.59 2.34
N VAL A 40 -1.87 16.06 2.90
CA VAL A 40 -0.97 15.22 3.72
C VAL A 40 -1.69 14.71 4.97
N ARG A 41 -1.56 13.41 5.24
CA ARG A 41 -2.02 12.74 6.45
C ARG A 41 -0.84 12.52 7.38
N GLN A 42 -0.98 12.98 8.61
CA GLN A 42 0.01 12.78 9.69
C GLN A 42 -0.56 11.92 10.84
N GLU A 43 -1.88 11.98 11.04
CA GLU A 43 -2.59 11.17 12.03
C GLU A 43 -2.60 9.70 11.63
N ASP A 44 -2.42 8.81 12.60
CA ASP A 44 -2.48 7.35 12.46
C ASP A 44 -1.53 6.78 11.40
N VAL A 45 -0.47 7.54 11.08
CA VAL A 45 0.62 7.11 10.21
C VAL A 45 1.74 6.54 11.07
N PHE A 46 2.10 5.29 10.79
CA PHE A 46 3.29 4.67 11.35
C PHE A 46 4.41 4.70 10.32
N ARG A 47 5.58 5.17 10.73
CA ARG A 47 6.78 5.26 9.87
C ARG A 47 7.88 4.37 10.42
N GLY A 48 8.41 3.52 9.56
CA GLY A 48 9.61 2.74 9.82
C GLY A 48 10.86 3.61 9.83
N VAL A 49 11.84 3.23 10.65
CA VAL A 49 13.18 3.81 10.60
C VAL A 49 13.80 3.56 9.23
N VAL A 50 14.60 4.52 8.74
CA VAL A 50 15.39 4.34 7.52
C VAL A 50 16.54 3.38 7.80
N CYS A 51 16.49 2.21 7.18
CA CYS A 51 17.47 1.14 7.34
C CYS A 51 18.45 1.11 6.15
N PRO A 52 19.75 0.86 6.37
CA PRO A 52 20.71 0.66 5.30
C PRO A 52 20.56 -0.74 4.68
N ASN A 53 20.75 -0.83 3.36
CA ASN A 53 20.84 -2.08 2.62
C ASN A 53 22.33 -2.43 2.36
N PRO A 54 22.66 -3.73 2.17
CA PRO A 54 24.04 -4.16 1.87
C PRO A 54 24.62 -3.60 0.56
N ASP A 55 23.77 -3.21 -0.39
CA ASP A 55 24.15 -2.64 -1.68
C ASP A 55 24.49 -1.14 -1.61
N GLY A 56 24.46 -0.54 -0.40
CA GLY A 56 24.74 0.87 -0.17
C GLY A 56 23.52 1.79 -0.33
N THR A 57 22.34 1.24 -0.64
CA THR A 57 21.08 1.99 -0.67
C THR A 57 20.36 1.95 0.67
N TYR A 58 19.18 2.57 0.76
CA TYR A 58 18.34 2.59 1.94
C TYR A 58 16.94 2.01 1.69
N TYR A 59 16.27 1.67 2.79
CA TYR A 59 14.90 1.18 2.84
C TYR A 59 14.11 1.90 3.94
N THR A 60 12.83 2.20 3.68
CA THR A 60 11.88 2.67 4.68
C THR A 60 10.45 2.27 4.29
N TRP A 61 9.49 2.47 5.20
CA TRP A 61 8.09 2.18 4.95
C TRP A 61 7.19 3.11 5.76
N LEU A 62 5.99 3.35 5.24
CA LEU A 62 4.89 4.02 5.93
C LEU A 62 3.64 3.15 5.89
N SER A 63 2.88 3.09 6.98
CA SER A 63 1.56 2.47 7.01
C SER A 63 0.51 3.41 7.60
N ILE A 64 -0.74 3.21 7.17
CA ILE A 64 -1.92 3.92 7.68
C ILE A 64 -3.12 2.98 7.66
N GLU A 65 -3.99 3.10 8.66
CA GLU A 65 -5.28 2.39 8.69
C GLU A 65 -6.40 3.28 8.14
N ILE A 66 -7.25 2.72 7.29
CA ILE A 66 -8.27 3.47 6.54
C ILE A 66 -9.58 2.70 6.44
N ASP A 67 -10.68 3.41 6.16
CA ASP A 67 -11.90 2.79 5.65
C ASP A 67 -11.65 2.31 4.21
N PRO A 68 -11.94 1.03 3.86
CA PRO A 68 -11.76 0.50 2.51
C PRO A 68 -12.42 1.33 1.41
N LYS A 69 -13.51 2.06 1.70
CA LYS A 69 -14.22 2.94 0.74
C LYS A 69 -13.38 4.13 0.31
N ASP A 70 -12.45 4.57 1.14
CA ASP A 70 -11.59 5.71 0.84
C ASP A 70 -10.29 5.31 0.13
N ARG A 71 -10.02 4.00 -0.07
CA ARG A 71 -8.75 3.47 -0.60
C ARG A 71 -8.22 4.21 -1.82
N SER A 72 -9.06 4.44 -2.82
CA SER A 72 -8.66 5.08 -4.09
C SER A 72 -8.27 6.55 -3.93
N ARG A 73 -8.56 7.16 -2.78
CA ARG A 73 -8.24 8.56 -2.47
C ARG A 73 -6.86 8.72 -1.85
N TYR A 74 -6.22 7.61 -1.46
CA TYR A 74 -4.90 7.59 -0.83
C TYR A 74 -3.79 7.35 -1.85
N LEU A 75 -2.76 8.18 -1.77
CA LEU A 75 -1.51 8.06 -2.53
C LEU A 75 -0.33 8.09 -1.57
N CYS A 76 0.65 7.21 -1.80
CA CYS A 76 1.95 7.33 -1.17
C CYS A 76 2.78 8.33 -1.98
N HIS A 77 3.16 9.43 -1.33
CA HIS A 77 3.91 10.52 -1.92
C HIS A 77 5.36 10.46 -1.45
N VAL A 78 6.31 10.46 -2.38
CA VAL A 78 7.74 10.36 -2.11
C VAL A 78 8.49 11.52 -2.76
N GLU A 79 9.21 12.29 -1.94
CA GLU A 79 10.16 13.30 -2.37
C GLU A 79 11.58 12.84 -2.01
N HIS A 80 12.47 12.82 -3.01
CA HIS A 80 13.82 12.30 -2.85
C HIS A 80 14.77 12.89 -3.88
N ASP A 81 15.96 13.31 -3.47
CA ASP A 81 16.97 13.94 -4.34
C ASP A 81 17.42 13.05 -5.52
N GLY A 82 17.19 11.74 -5.44
CA GLY A 82 17.49 10.79 -6.50
C GLY A 82 16.49 10.81 -7.67
N VAL A 83 15.43 11.61 -7.61
CA VAL A 83 14.44 11.85 -8.68
C VAL A 83 14.07 13.32 -8.76
N PRO A 84 13.93 13.90 -9.97
CA PRO A 84 13.64 15.32 -10.13
C PRO A 84 12.21 15.69 -9.73
N ASP A 85 11.26 14.79 -9.98
CA ASP A 85 9.84 14.98 -9.69
C ASP A 85 9.39 14.03 -8.57
N PRO A 86 8.46 14.46 -7.70
CA PRO A 86 7.88 13.60 -6.68
C PRO A 86 7.15 12.39 -7.28
N LEU A 87 7.16 11.27 -6.56
CA LEU A 87 6.42 10.06 -6.95
C LEU A 87 5.11 9.98 -6.15
N ASP A 88 3.99 9.85 -6.87
CA ASP A 88 2.67 9.56 -6.29
C ASP A 88 2.24 8.14 -6.71
N VAL A 89 2.15 7.23 -5.75
CA VAL A 89 1.85 5.81 -6.02
C VAL A 89 0.56 5.39 -5.30
N ALA A 90 -0.41 4.90 -6.08
CA ALA A 90 -1.66 4.33 -5.56
C ALA A 90 -1.47 2.85 -5.20
N VAL A 91 -2.44 2.28 -4.46
CA VAL A 91 -2.52 0.84 -4.19
C VAL A 91 -2.55 0.06 -5.51
N GLU A 92 -1.66 -0.92 -5.66
CA GLU A 92 -1.77 -1.90 -6.73
C GLU A 92 -3.02 -2.73 -6.50
N ASP A 93 -3.92 -2.79 -7.50
CA ASP A 93 -5.01 -3.74 -7.43
C ASP A 93 -4.47 -5.11 -7.83
N SER A 94 -4.01 -5.89 -6.83
CA SER A 94 -3.73 -7.30 -7.04
C SER A 94 -5.05 -7.96 -7.41
N GLY A 95 -5.25 -8.17 -8.72
CA GLY A 95 -6.44 -8.76 -9.29
C GLY A 95 -6.91 -9.98 -8.49
N GLU A 96 -8.20 -9.95 -8.15
CA GLU A 96 -9.05 -11.07 -7.79
C GLU A 96 -8.44 -12.20 -6.94
N ARG A 97 -8.90 -12.23 -5.68
CA ARG A 97 -9.03 -13.44 -4.89
C ARG A 97 -10.00 -14.41 -5.58
N LEU A 98 -9.58 -15.09 -6.64
CA LEU A 98 -10.20 -16.33 -7.08
C LEU A 98 -9.81 -17.44 -6.11
N GLN A 99 -10.44 -17.44 -4.93
CA GLN A 99 -10.44 -18.58 -4.04
C GLN A 99 -11.87 -18.87 -3.60
N GLY A 100 -12.53 -19.69 -4.43
CA GLY A 100 -13.51 -20.67 -3.97
C GLY A 100 -14.90 -20.16 -3.62
N ARG A 101 -15.68 -19.71 -4.61
CA ARG A 101 -17.13 -19.88 -4.58
C ARG A 101 -17.52 -21.02 -5.51
N ALA A 102 -17.45 -22.26 -4.99
CA ALA A 102 -18.32 -23.30 -5.51
C ALA A 102 -19.74 -22.93 -5.06
N LEU A 103 -20.55 -22.44 -6.00
CA LEU A 103 -21.99 -22.28 -5.77
C LEU A 103 -22.55 -23.67 -5.51
N GLY A 104 -23.09 -23.88 -4.31
CA GLY A 104 -23.88 -25.07 -4.00
C GLY A 104 -25.08 -25.14 -4.94
N ALA A 105 -25.15 -26.19 -5.74
CA ALA A 105 -26.36 -26.57 -6.43
C ALA A 105 -27.20 -27.43 -5.46
N PHE A 106 -28.38 -26.92 -5.13
CA PHE A 106 -29.40 -27.62 -4.38
C PHE A 106 -29.96 -28.80 -5.19
N VAL A 107 -30.42 -29.80 -4.46
CA VAL A 107 -30.95 -31.10 -4.88
C VAL A 107 -32.22 -30.97 -5.73
N GLY A 108 -32.37 -31.85 -6.72
CA GLY A 108 -33.56 -32.01 -7.56
C GLY A 108 -33.64 -33.39 -8.22
N TRP A 109 -33.83 -34.42 -7.40
CA TRP A 109 -34.50 -35.70 -7.67
C TRP A 109 -35.61 -35.61 -8.73
N GLU A 110 -35.59 -36.48 -9.74
CA GLU A 110 -36.78 -37.17 -10.27
C GLU A 110 -36.39 -38.41 -11.09
N GLU A 111 -37.15 -39.48 -10.91
CA GLU A 111 -36.99 -40.81 -11.51
C GLU A 111 -37.55 -40.86 -12.93
N VAL A 112 -36.83 -41.50 -13.86
CA VAL A 112 -37.35 -42.39 -14.93
C VAL A 112 -36.22 -43.22 -15.54
#